data_AF-A0A7L0VZ15-F1
#
_entry.id   AF-A0A7L0VZ15-F1
#
_cell.length_a   1.000
_cell.length_b   1.000
_cell.length_c   1.000
_cell.angle_alpha   90.00
_cell.angle_beta   90.00
_cell.angle_gamma   90.00
#
_symmetry.space_group_name_H-M   'P 1'
#
loop_
_entity.id
_entity.type
_entity.pdbx_description
1 polymer ?
#
loop_
_entity_poly.entity_id
_entity_poly.type
_entity_poly.pdbx_seq_one_letter_code
_entity_poly.pdbx_strand_id
1 'polypeptide(L)'
;ASQAHPKHCMHGYLFPMPIALGPFPHPSYDTTAVYRGFWTAFIVLAVAGGLVGGLLLVCGMPFVSARSYKVGGGFLIASGGLFLLLIFLFVLWKEFVADFQKYILLERSEQCPQEAPVRVFYGWSFLLAAAGVPLSLLSGLLFFLMGRDM
;
A
#
# COMPACT_ATOMS: atom_id res chain seq x y z
N ALA A 1 -17.69 -33.52 32.77
CA ALA A 1 -17.40 -32.09 32.57
C ALA A 1 -16.55 -31.94 31.32
N SER A 2 -17.11 -31.41 30.23
CA SER A 2 -16.36 -31.19 28.99
C SER A 2 -15.59 -29.89 29.12
N GLN A 3 -14.27 -29.95 29.31
CA GLN A 3 -13.41 -28.77 29.23
C GLN A 3 -13.48 -28.21 27.81
N ALA A 4 -13.89 -26.95 27.67
CA ALA A 4 -13.82 -26.24 26.41
C ALA A 4 -12.33 -26.15 25.98
N HIS A 5 -12.04 -26.57 24.74
CA HIS A 5 -10.69 -26.49 24.18
C HIS A 5 -10.13 -25.06 24.35
N PRO A 6 -8.89 -24.90 24.84
CA PRO A 6 -8.27 -23.58 24.98
C PRO A 6 -8.18 -22.93 23.60
N LYS A 7 -8.86 -21.80 23.42
CA LYS A 7 -8.79 -21.00 22.19
C LYS A 7 -7.46 -20.28 22.18
N HIS A 8 -6.55 -20.69 21.29
CA HIS A 8 -5.28 -20.01 21.11
C HIS A 8 -5.48 -18.69 20.37
N CYS A 9 -5.04 -17.58 20.98
CA CYS A 9 -4.99 -16.28 20.33
C CYS A 9 -3.87 -16.29 19.29
N MET A 10 -4.22 -16.12 18.02
CA MET A 10 -3.28 -15.96 16.91
C MET A 10 -3.07 -14.47 16.62
N HIS A 11 -1.91 -14.11 16.07
CA HIS A 11 -1.69 -12.75 15.57
C HIS A 11 -2.64 -12.47 14.41
N GLY A 12 -3.55 -11.51 14.61
CA GLY A 12 -4.41 -11.02 13.54
C GLY A 12 -3.61 -10.09 12.63
N TYR A 13 -3.50 -10.46 11.36
CA TYR A 13 -3.08 -9.51 10.34
C TYR A 13 -4.28 -8.64 10.03
N LEU A 14 -4.27 -7.38 10.49
CA LEU A 14 -5.24 -6.40 10.02
C LEU A 14 -4.94 -6.15 8.55
N PHE A 15 -5.65 -6.89 7.70
CA PHE A 15 -5.79 -6.50 6.32
C PHE A 15 -6.41 -5.09 6.31
N PRO A 16 -6.03 -4.19 5.39
CA PRO A 16 -6.61 -2.85 5.27
C PRO A 16 -8.08 -2.87 4.83
N MET A 17 -8.79 -3.95 5.06
CA MET A 17 -10.16 -4.18 4.64
C MET A 17 -10.96 -4.51 5.88
N PRO A 18 -12.14 -3.89 6.09
CA PRO A 18 -13.08 -4.40 7.06
C PRO A 18 -13.44 -5.82 6.64
N ILE A 19 -12.97 -6.79 7.43
CA ILE A 19 -13.32 -8.19 7.22
C ILE A 19 -14.79 -8.28 7.65
N ALA A 20 -15.68 -8.55 6.71
CA ALA A 20 -17.10 -8.73 7.01
C ALA A 20 -17.27 -9.99 7.87
N LEU A 21 -17.25 -9.84 9.18
CA LEU A 21 -17.63 -10.88 10.13
C LEU A 21 -19.16 -10.91 10.21
N GLY A 22 -19.79 -11.80 9.42
CA GLY A 22 -21.20 -12.10 9.55
C GLY A 22 -21.78 -12.96 8.40
N PRO A 23 -23.05 -13.41 8.52
CA PRO A 23 -23.76 -14.20 7.51
C PRO A 23 -23.93 -13.51 6.14
N PHE A 24 -23.44 -14.13 5.06
CA PHE A 24 -23.59 -13.64 3.69
C PHE A 24 -25.07 -13.44 3.29
N PRO A 25 -25.45 -12.35 2.58
CA PRO A 25 -24.65 -11.19 2.17
C PRO A 25 -24.77 -10.00 3.13
N HIS A 26 -23.63 -9.41 3.52
CA HIS A 26 -23.58 -8.18 4.32
C HIS A 26 -23.49 -6.93 3.44
N PRO A 27 -24.23 -5.85 3.73
CA PRO A 27 -24.15 -4.58 2.99
C PRO A 27 -22.76 -3.91 3.04
N SER A 28 -21.90 -4.29 3.99
CA SER A 28 -20.50 -3.82 4.05
C SER A 28 -19.59 -4.46 2.98
N TYR A 29 -19.99 -5.60 2.40
CA TYR A 29 -19.21 -6.31 1.38
C TYR A 29 -19.01 -5.47 0.10
N ASP A 30 -20.06 -4.75 -0.33
CA ASP A 30 -20.05 -3.96 -1.56
C ASP A 30 -19.07 -2.78 -1.49
N THR A 31 -19.07 -2.07 -0.35
CA THR A 31 -18.13 -0.96 -0.10
C THR A 31 -16.67 -1.44 0.00
N THR A 32 -16.46 -2.65 0.50
CA THR A 32 -15.12 -3.25 0.64
C THR A 32 -14.54 -3.66 -0.71
N ALA A 33 -15.38 -4.14 -1.62
CA ALA A 33 -14.99 -4.52 -2.98
C ALA A 33 -14.56 -3.29 -3.81
N VAL A 34 -15.32 -2.20 -3.75
CA VAL A 34 -14.99 -0.94 -4.46
C VAL A 34 -13.69 -0.33 -3.94
N TYR A 35 -13.52 -0.29 -2.62
CA TYR A 35 -12.28 0.15 -1.99
C TYR A 35 -11.11 -0.71 -2.47
N ARG A 36 -11.20 -2.04 -2.37
CA ARG A 36 -10.15 -2.96 -2.84
C ARG A 36 -9.79 -2.76 -4.31
N GLY A 37 -10.78 -2.61 -5.18
CA GLY A 37 -10.57 -2.38 -6.61
C GLY A 37 -9.80 -1.08 -6.86
N PHE A 38 -10.21 0.00 -6.20
CA PHE A 38 -9.56 1.31 -6.32
C PHE A 38 -8.07 1.24 -5.94
N TRP A 39 -7.72 0.77 -4.75
CA TRP A 39 -6.32 0.68 -4.31
C TRP A 39 -5.47 -0.22 -5.19
N THR A 40 -6.03 -1.35 -5.60
CA THR A 40 -5.33 -2.30 -6.47
C THR A 40 -5.03 -1.65 -7.83
N ALA A 41 -5.97 -0.90 -8.40
CA ALA A 41 -5.77 -0.22 -9.68
C ALA A 41 -4.62 0.80 -9.62
N PHE A 42 -4.56 1.64 -8.58
CA PHE A 42 -3.48 2.61 -8.41
C PHE A 42 -2.12 1.94 -8.20
N ILE A 43 -2.07 0.86 -7.40
CA ILE A 43 -0.84 0.10 -7.18
C ILE A 43 -0.36 -0.52 -8.51
N VAL A 44 -1.26 -1.16 -9.27
CA VAL A 44 -0.93 -1.75 -10.57
C VAL A 44 -0.44 -0.68 -11.54
N LEU A 45 -1.11 0.47 -11.60
CA LEU A 45 -0.69 1.59 -12.45
C LEU A 45 0.71 2.11 -12.08
N ALA A 46 0.98 2.28 -10.78
CA ALA A 46 2.28 2.74 -10.30
C ALA A 46 3.39 1.72 -10.61
N VAL A 47 3.13 0.42 -10.40
CA VAL A 47 4.07 -0.66 -10.74
C VAL A 47 4.32 -0.70 -12.25
N ALA A 48 3.27 -0.69 -13.06
CA ALA A 48 3.38 -0.72 -14.52
C ALA A 48 4.17 0.49 -15.05
N GLY A 49 3.86 1.69 -14.55
CA GLY A 49 4.59 2.91 -14.90
C GLY A 49 6.08 2.84 -14.54
N GLY A 50 6.40 2.31 -13.36
CA GLY A 50 7.79 2.10 -12.93
C GLY A 50 8.52 1.08 -13.79
N LEU A 51 7.86 -0.01 -14.19
CA LEU A 51 8.40 -1.05 -15.05
C LEU A 51 8.69 -0.52 -16.46
N VAL A 52 7.74 0.22 -17.04
CA VAL A 52 7.93 0.89 -18.35
C VAL A 52 9.06 1.91 -18.26
N GLY A 53 9.10 2.75 -17.21
CA GLY A 53 10.17 3.71 -16.99
C GLY A 53 11.55 3.04 -16.89
N GLY A 54 11.65 1.96 -16.11
CA GLY A 54 12.88 1.18 -15.97
C GLY A 54 13.34 0.54 -17.29
N LEU A 55 12.42 -0.06 -18.04
CA LEU A 55 12.74 -0.65 -19.35
C LEU A 55 13.23 0.43 -20.33
N LEU A 56 12.59 1.60 -20.38
CA LEU A 56 13.04 2.71 -21.23
C LEU A 56 14.44 3.19 -20.87
N LEU A 57 14.82 3.19 -19.59
CA LEU A 57 16.16 3.55 -19.14
C LEU A 57 17.19 2.49 -19.52
N VAL A 58 16.88 1.20 -19.31
CA VAL A 58 17.77 0.09 -19.70
C VAL A 58 17.97 0.07 -21.22
N CYS A 59 16.90 0.24 -21.99
CA CYS A 59 16.98 0.36 -23.45
C CYS A 59 17.69 1.65 -23.87
N GLY A 60 17.64 2.72 -23.08
CA GLY A 60 18.33 3.99 -23.37
C GLY A 60 19.85 3.93 -23.27
N MET A 61 20.40 3.00 -22.48
CA MET A 61 21.85 2.82 -22.31
C MET A 61 22.60 2.53 -23.62
N PRO A 62 22.21 1.54 -24.45
CA PRO A 62 22.92 1.26 -25.70
C PRO A 62 22.71 2.32 -26.80
N PHE A 63 21.63 3.10 -26.76
CA PHE A 63 21.28 4.04 -27.82
C PHE A 63 21.63 5.51 -27.51
N VAL A 64 22.14 5.82 -26.31
CA VAL A 64 22.49 7.18 -25.83
C VAL A 64 21.43 8.23 -26.19
N SER A 65 20.15 7.84 -26.13
CA SER A 65 19.08 8.71 -26.59
C SER A 65 18.62 9.60 -25.43
N ALA A 66 18.89 10.90 -25.49
CA ALA A 66 18.46 11.86 -24.47
C ALA A 66 16.93 11.80 -24.22
N ARG A 67 16.17 11.49 -25.28
CA ARG A 67 14.71 11.31 -25.22
C ARG A 67 14.29 10.12 -24.35
N SER A 68 14.96 8.97 -24.41
CA SER A 68 14.60 7.81 -23.58
C SER A 68 14.88 8.05 -22.10
N TYR A 69 15.96 8.75 -21.76
CA TYR A 69 16.27 9.14 -20.38
C TYR A 69 15.25 10.12 -19.82
N LYS A 70 14.88 11.13 -20.60
CA LYS A 70 13.86 12.10 -20.22
C LYS A 70 12.48 11.45 -20.02
N VAL A 71 12.05 10.60 -20.94
CA VAL A 71 10.75 9.92 -20.84
C VAL A 71 10.76 8.87 -19.72
N GLY A 72 11.82 8.05 -19.62
CA GLY A 72 11.97 7.03 -18.59
C GLY A 72 12.05 7.63 -17.17
N GLY A 73 12.82 8.71 -16.99
CA GLY A 73 12.87 9.47 -15.75
C GLY A 73 11.51 10.07 -15.37
N GLY A 74 10.77 10.61 -16.35
CA GLY A 74 9.40 11.08 -16.15
C GLY A 74 8.44 9.99 -15.67
N PHE A 75 8.50 8.79 -16.26
CA PHE A 75 7.70 7.64 -15.81
C PHE A 75 8.06 7.20 -14.38
N LEU A 76 9.33 7.23 -13.99
CA LEU A 76 9.75 6.95 -12.61
C LEU A 76 9.23 8.00 -11.62
N ILE A 77 9.27 9.28 -11.96
CA ILE A 77 8.72 10.36 -11.12
C ILE A 77 7.20 10.18 -10.96
N ALA A 78 6.48 9.89 -12.05
CA ALA A 78 5.04 9.66 -12.01
C ALA A 78 4.69 8.43 -11.15
N SER A 79 5.42 7.32 -11.32
CA SER A 79 5.27 6.12 -10.49
C SER A 79 5.54 6.40 -9.00
N GLY A 80 6.65 7.06 -8.68
CA GLY A 80 6.99 7.47 -7.32
C GLY A 80 5.95 8.39 -6.70
N GLY A 81 5.42 9.34 -7.46
CA GLY A 81 4.34 10.23 -7.03
C GLY A 81 3.03 9.49 -6.74
N LEU A 82 2.66 8.51 -7.58
CA LEU A 82 1.50 7.65 -7.34
C LEU A 82 1.67 6.83 -6.05
N PHE A 83 2.85 6.25 -5.82
CA PHE A 83 3.14 5.54 -4.56
C PHE A 83 3.12 6.46 -3.34
N LEU A 84 3.63 7.69 -3.47
CA LEU A 84 3.57 8.68 -2.40
C LEU A 84 2.12 9.02 -2.04
N LEU A 85 1.30 9.27 -3.06
CA LEU A 85 -0.13 9.54 -2.88
C LEU A 85 -0.84 8.35 -2.21
N LEU A 86 -0.52 7.12 -2.62
CA LEU A 86 -1.08 5.91 -2.02
C LEU A 86 -0.69 5.78 -0.54
N ILE A 87 0.57 5.99 -0.19
CA ILE A 87 1.04 5.95 1.20
C ILE A 87 0.34 7.02 2.03
N PHE A 88 0.25 8.24 1.51
CA PHE A 88 -0.41 9.34 2.18
C PHE A 88 -1.90 9.06 2.39
N LEU A 89 -2.60 8.62 1.36
CA LEU A 89 -4.01 8.26 1.45
C LEU A 89 -4.21 7.08 2.42
N PHE A 90 -3.27 6.13 2.48
CA PHE A 90 -3.33 5.00 3.39
C PHE A 90 -3.19 5.47 4.84
N VAL A 91 -2.23 6.36 5.13
CA VAL A 91 -2.04 6.96 6.45
C VAL A 91 -3.26 7.81 6.85
N LEU A 92 -3.80 8.61 5.92
CA LEU A 92 -5.02 9.37 6.18
C LEU A 92 -6.22 8.46 6.45
N TRP A 93 -6.40 7.40 5.66
CA TRP A 93 -7.47 6.44 5.89
C TRP A 93 -7.30 5.74 7.24
N LYS A 94 -6.05 5.45 7.61
CA LYS A 94 -5.69 4.88 8.91
C LYS A 94 -6.01 5.79 10.09
N GLU A 95 -5.83 7.10 9.93
CA GLU A 95 -6.01 8.08 11.01
C GLU A 95 -7.47 8.59 11.10
N PHE A 96 -8.14 8.78 9.95
CA PHE A 96 -9.41 9.49 9.88
C PHE A 96 -10.64 8.60 9.68
N VAL A 97 -10.53 7.47 8.98
CA VAL A 97 -11.71 6.68 8.57
C VAL A 97 -11.92 5.47 9.45
N ALA A 98 -10.85 4.78 9.80
CA ALA A 98 -10.88 3.73 10.79
C ALA A 98 -10.30 4.29 12.09
N ASP A 99 -11.15 4.79 12.99
CA ASP A 99 -10.78 4.95 14.40
C ASP A 99 -10.48 3.55 14.96
N PHE A 100 -9.28 3.03 14.67
CA PHE A 100 -8.87 1.65 14.93
C PHE A 100 -8.98 1.31 16.39
N GLN A 101 -8.75 2.28 17.28
CA GLN A 101 -8.95 2.13 18.72
C GLN A 101 -10.38 1.72 19.03
N LYS A 102 -11.35 2.41 18.44
CA LYS A 102 -12.78 2.18 18.66
C LYS A 102 -13.28 0.91 18.00
N TYR A 103 -12.81 0.60 16.79
CA TYR A 103 -13.16 -0.65 16.09
C TYR A 103 -12.58 -1.89 16.79
N ILE A 104 -11.30 -1.84 17.21
CA ILE A 104 -10.66 -2.92 17.98
C ILE A 104 -11.33 -3.08 19.35
N LEU A 105 -11.75 -2.00 20.01
CA LEU A 105 -12.49 -2.06 21.28
C LEU A 105 -13.90 -2.66 21.13
N LEU A 106 -14.61 -2.39 20.02
CA LEU A 106 -15.92 -2.96 19.72
C LEU A 106 -15.84 -4.43 19.30
N GLU A 107 -14.85 -4.83 18.50
CA GLU A 107 -14.65 -6.25 18.13
C GLU A 107 -14.15 -7.08 19.33
N ARG A 108 -13.48 -6.44 20.30
CA ARG A 108 -13.00 -7.04 21.55
C ARG A 108 -14.11 -7.44 22.52
N SER A 109 -15.27 -6.77 22.52
CA SER A 109 -16.32 -7.02 23.51
C SER A 109 -16.99 -8.40 23.38
N GLU A 110 -16.89 -9.05 22.23
CA GLU A 110 -17.58 -10.32 21.97
C GLU A 110 -16.72 -11.57 22.27
N GLN A 111 -15.37 -11.50 22.27
CA GLN A 111 -14.55 -12.72 22.27
C GLN A 111 -13.28 -12.81 23.13
N CYS A 112 -12.77 -11.74 23.78
CA CYS A 112 -11.48 -11.83 24.52
C CYS A 112 -11.41 -11.02 25.83
N PRO A 113 -10.68 -11.51 26.86
CA PRO A 113 -10.45 -10.78 28.12
C PRO A 113 -9.79 -9.41 27.94
N GLN A 114 -10.17 -8.45 28.79
CA GLN A 114 -9.85 -7.02 28.70
C GLN A 114 -8.36 -6.63 28.83
N GLU A 115 -7.45 -7.56 29.13
CA GLU A 115 -6.10 -7.22 29.62
C GLU A 115 -4.94 -7.48 28.63
N ALA A 116 -5.21 -8.03 27.43
CA ALA A 116 -4.16 -8.19 26.43
C ALA A 116 -3.84 -6.86 25.71
N PRO A 117 -2.59 -6.36 25.74
CA PRO A 117 -2.19 -5.17 24.98
C PRO A 117 -2.06 -5.51 23.49
N VAL A 118 -2.86 -4.84 22.64
CA VAL A 118 -2.81 -5.01 21.18
C VAL A 118 -1.86 -3.97 20.61
N ARG A 119 -0.74 -4.41 20.03
CA ARG A 119 0.19 -3.54 19.30
C ARG A 119 0.01 -3.72 17.79
N VAL A 120 -0.33 -2.63 17.11
CA VAL A 120 -0.50 -2.60 15.65
C VAL A 120 0.83 -2.13 15.04
N PHE A 121 1.39 -2.95 14.15
CA PHE A 121 2.61 -2.62 13.42
C PHE A 121 2.32 -2.51 11.92
N TYR A 122 3.04 -1.62 11.23
CA TYR A 122 3.01 -1.56 9.78
C TYR A 122 3.64 -2.82 9.20
N GLY A 123 3.03 -3.38 8.15
CA GLY A 123 3.59 -4.52 7.43
C GLY A 123 4.88 -4.14 6.69
N TRP A 124 5.73 -5.15 6.44
CA TRP A 124 6.98 -4.98 5.70
C TRP A 124 6.81 -4.32 4.33
N SER A 125 5.72 -4.62 3.62
CA SER A 125 5.41 -4.00 2.32
C SER A 125 5.26 -2.48 2.40
N PHE A 126 4.68 -1.96 3.49
CA PHE A 126 4.51 -0.52 3.68
C PHE A 126 5.85 0.16 3.98
N LEU A 127 6.68 -0.45 4.83
CA LEU A 127 8.02 0.03 5.13
C LEU A 127 8.88 0.08 3.87
N LEU A 128 8.82 -0.97 3.05
CA LEU A 128 9.56 -1.05 1.79
C LEU A 128 9.07 0.00 0.78
N ALA A 129 7.75 0.18 0.67
CA ALA A 129 7.18 1.21 -0.21
C ALA A 129 7.60 2.61 0.25
N ALA A 130 7.51 2.91 1.55
CA ALA A 130 7.91 4.21 2.11
C ALA A 130 9.40 4.52 1.90
N ALA A 131 10.26 3.51 2.00
CA ALA A 131 11.68 3.67 1.69
C ALA A 131 11.95 3.77 0.18
N GLY A 132 11.18 3.07 -0.65
CA GLY A 132 11.35 3.02 -2.10
C GLY A 132 10.91 4.29 -2.84
N VAL A 133 9.88 4.98 -2.34
CA VAL A 133 9.36 6.24 -2.93
C VAL A 133 10.42 7.34 -3.08
N PRO A 134 11.17 7.75 -2.04
CA PRO A 134 12.19 8.80 -2.20
C PRO A 134 13.29 8.36 -3.16
N LEU A 135 13.64 7.08 -3.18
CA LEU A 135 14.64 6.53 -4.11
C LEU A 135 14.15 6.56 -5.56
N SER A 136 12.89 6.21 -5.83
CA SER A 136 12.31 6.26 -7.17
C SER A 136 12.15 7.71 -7.68
N LEU A 137 11.77 8.64 -6.80
CA LEU A 137 11.69 10.07 -7.13
C LEU A 137 13.08 10.67 -7.41
N LEU A 138 14.07 10.39 -6.56
CA LEU A 138 15.43 10.91 -6.73
C LEU A 138 16.07 10.36 -8.01
N SER A 139 15.97 9.05 -8.24
CA SER A 139 16.48 8.43 -9.46
C SER A 139 15.78 8.97 -10.71
N GLY A 140 14.44 9.05 -10.69
CA GLY A 140 13.67 9.63 -11.79
C GLY A 140 14.04 11.07 -12.10
N LEU A 141 14.25 11.91 -11.08
CA LEU A 141 14.69 13.29 -11.23
C LEU A 141 16.08 13.39 -11.85
N LEU A 142 17.04 12.58 -11.37
CA LEU A 142 18.39 12.56 -11.92
C LEU A 142 18.39 12.16 -13.40
N PHE A 143 17.66 11.11 -13.77
CA PHE A 143 17.56 10.68 -15.17
C PHE A 143 16.81 11.69 -16.05
N PHE A 144 15.80 12.37 -15.50
CA PHE A 144 15.07 13.42 -16.21
C PHE A 144 15.95 14.64 -16.50
N LEU A 145 16.78 15.05 -15.53
CA LEU A 145 17.73 16.15 -15.69
C LEU A 145 18.85 15.77 -16.68
N MET A 146 19.44 14.59 -16.54
CA MET A 146 20.43 14.06 -17.50
C MET A 146 19.88 14.07 -18.94
N GLY A 147 18.64 13.62 -19.15
CA GLY A 147 17.99 13.65 -20.48
C GLY A 147 17.56 15.04 -20.96
N ARG A 148 17.68 16.08 -20.13
CA ARG A 148 17.50 17.49 -20.53
C ARG A 148 18.82 18.17 -20.88
N ASP A 149 19.90 17.82 -20.20
CA ASP A 149 21.22 18.42 -20.36
C ASP A 149 22.06 17.77 -21.48
N MET A 150 21.66 16.57 -21.95
CA MET A 150 22.18 15.92 -23.17
C MET A 150 21.41 16.35 -24.43
#